data_AF-A0AAV6X117-F1
#
_entry.id   AF-A0AAV6X117-F1
#
_cell.length_a   1.000
_cell.length_b   1.000
_cell.length_c   1.000
_cell.angle_alpha   90.00
_cell.angle_beta   90.00
_cell.angle_gamma   90.00
#
_symmetry.space_group_name_H-M   'P 1'
#
loop_
_entity.id
_entity.type
_entity.pdbx_description
1 polymer ?
#
loop_
_entity_poly.entity_id
_entity_poly.type
_entity_poly.pdbx_seq_one_letter_code
_entity_poly.pdbx_strand_id
1 'polypeptide(L)'
;MDNSSFIKIGSGGNKNGKVWDERGKNTIVQIFIWHNEKINSIQFQYAENGTLVLSGRHGSTSYDTPKFDVVELNYPSEYITWISGHTGSTTSYYSDDRLCSITFGTNHGQYGPFGRFNSSGFGRSNSFDKEFTFRLGGNCHCQFGGFYGTSDGNAVTSIGVYLKPNTTLNHSLHKSTVKPKKEKEAA
;
A
#
# COMPACT_ATOMS: atom_id res chain seq x y z
N MET A 1 2.21 -12.79 23.19
CA MET A 1 1.42 -12.95 21.96
C MET A 1 0.77 -11.61 21.68
N ASP A 2 1.15 -10.94 20.58
CA ASP A 2 0.59 -9.63 20.22
C ASP A 2 -0.91 -9.81 19.88
N ASN A 3 -1.77 -9.17 20.68
CA ASN A 3 -3.23 -9.20 20.53
C ASN A 3 -3.72 -8.22 19.44
N SER A 4 -2.82 -7.72 18.59
CA SER A 4 -3.09 -6.84 17.45
C SER A 4 -3.99 -7.51 16.42
N SER A 5 -5.29 -7.29 16.52
CA SER A 5 -6.21 -7.53 15.41
C SER A 5 -5.89 -6.56 14.27
N PHE A 6 -5.54 -7.10 13.10
CA PHE A 6 -5.41 -6.29 11.89
C PHE A 6 -6.80 -6.04 11.29
N ILE A 7 -7.06 -4.81 10.87
CA ILE A 7 -8.23 -4.46 10.06
C ILE A 7 -7.87 -4.73 8.59
N LYS A 8 -8.66 -5.54 7.90
CA LYS A 8 -8.48 -5.87 6.48
C LYS A 8 -9.24 -4.86 5.61
N ILE A 9 -8.54 -4.05 4.81
CA ILE A 9 -9.08 -2.96 4.00
C ILE A 9 -8.95 -3.28 2.50
N GLY A 10 -10.04 -3.14 1.74
CA GLY A 10 -10.09 -3.42 0.31
C GLY A 10 -10.77 -4.77 -0.02
N SER A 11 -10.49 -5.44 -1.14
CA SER A 11 -9.46 -5.19 -2.16
C SER A 11 -9.98 -4.34 -3.33
N GLY A 12 -9.15 -3.44 -3.87
CA GLY A 12 -9.42 -2.87 -5.19
C GLY A 12 -9.23 -3.95 -6.25
N GLY A 13 -10.25 -4.22 -7.08
CA GLY A 13 -10.22 -5.22 -8.15
C GLY A 13 -10.98 -6.51 -7.85
N ASN A 14 -10.95 -7.45 -8.79
CA ASN A 14 -11.68 -8.72 -8.67
C ASN A 14 -10.92 -9.76 -7.83
N LYS A 15 -11.66 -10.71 -7.23
CA LYS A 15 -11.09 -11.77 -6.37
C LYS A 15 -10.73 -13.05 -7.15
N ASN A 16 -10.58 -12.96 -8.47
CA ASN A 16 -10.27 -14.13 -9.29
C ASN A 16 -8.77 -14.44 -9.25
N GLY A 17 -8.43 -15.73 -9.27
CA GLY A 17 -7.06 -16.21 -9.27
C GLY A 17 -6.56 -16.68 -7.90
N LYS A 18 -5.23 -16.84 -7.80
CA LYS A 18 -4.54 -17.29 -6.60
C LYS A 18 -4.45 -16.15 -5.59
N VAL A 19 -4.87 -16.42 -4.35
CA VAL A 19 -4.72 -15.50 -3.22
C VAL A 19 -3.26 -15.48 -2.78
N TRP A 20 -2.77 -14.28 -2.49
CA TRP A 20 -1.50 -14.05 -1.80
C TRP A 20 -1.74 -13.12 -0.61
N ASP A 21 -1.00 -13.35 0.47
CA ASP A 21 -1.23 -12.70 1.77
C ASP A 21 0.12 -12.45 2.46
N GLU A 22 0.50 -11.18 2.59
CA GLU A 22 1.72 -10.70 3.23
C GLU A 22 1.40 -10.05 4.61
N ARG A 23 0.37 -10.55 5.31
CA ARG A 23 -0.02 -10.07 6.64
C ARG A 23 1.15 -10.08 7.62
N GLY A 24 1.33 -8.98 8.33
CA GLY A 24 2.40 -8.77 9.30
C GLY A 24 3.71 -8.27 8.69
N LYS A 25 3.86 -8.28 7.37
CA LYS A 25 5.04 -7.76 6.66
C LYS A 25 4.90 -6.24 6.48
N ASN A 26 5.22 -5.50 7.55
CA ASN A 26 4.97 -4.05 7.63
C ASN A 26 6.17 -3.16 7.30
N THR A 27 7.35 -3.74 7.08
CA THR A 27 8.59 -2.98 6.93
C THR A 27 9.16 -3.20 5.54
N ILE A 28 8.67 -2.43 4.57
CA ILE A 28 9.09 -2.49 3.17
C ILE A 28 10.32 -1.63 2.96
N VAL A 29 11.30 -2.15 2.23
CA VAL A 29 12.49 -1.43 1.77
C VAL A 29 12.39 -1.13 0.27
N GLN A 30 11.96 -2.12 -0.52
CA GLN A 30 11.77 -1.95 -1.97
C GLN A 30 10.47 -2.58 -2.46
N ILE A 31 9.92 -1.99 -3.53
CA ILE A 31 8.77 -2.53 -4.28
C ILE A 31 9.18 -2.65 -5.74
N PHE A 32 9.06 -3.84 -6.31
CA PHE A 32 9.37 -4.15 -7.70
C PHE A 32 8.09 -4.33 -8.48
N ILE A 33 7.94 -3.61 -9.59
CA ILE A 33 6.66 -3.47 -10.29
C ILE A 33 6.88 -3.73 -11.78
N TRP A 34 6.23 -4.76 -12.31
CA TRP A 34 6.16 -5.06 -13.74
C TRP A 34 4.78 -4.64 -14.25
N HIS A 35 4.76 -3.75 -15.25
CA HIS A 35 3.50 -3.18 -15.72
C HIS A 35 3.53 -2.78 -17.19
N ASN A 36 2.34 -2.53 -17.74
CA ASN A 36 2.13 -1.86 -19.02
C ASN A 36 0.79 -1.12 -19.04
N GLU A 37 -0.23 -1.72 -19.63
CA GLU A 37 -1.63 -1.33 -19.61
C GLU A 37 -2.32 -1.79 -18.30
N LYS A 38 -1.66 -2.64 -17.51
CA LYS A 38 -2.08 -3.10 -16.19
C LYS A 38 -0.88 -3.44 -15.31
N ILE A 39 -1.14 -3.78 -14.05
CA ILE A 39 -0.13 -4.33 -13.15
C ILE A 39 0.02 -5.84 -13.41
N ASN A 40 1.12 -6.24 -14.05
CA ASN A 40 1.37 -7.63 -14.38
C ASN A 40 1.88 -8.41 -13.18
N SER A 41 2.80 -7.82 -12.41
CA SER A 41 3.23 -8.40 -11.15
C SER A 41 3.85 -7.38 -10.21
N ILE A 42 3.76 -7.67 -8.92
CA ILE A 42 4.41 -6.91 -7.84
C ILE A 42 5.22 -7.88 -6.98
N GLN A 43 6.37 -7.44 -6.51
CA GLN A 43 7.18 -8.14 -5.51
C GLN A 43 7.70 -7.12 -4.49
N PHE A 44 7.90 -7.56 -3.26
CA PHE A 44 8.34 -6.70 -2.17
C PHE A 44 9.64 -7.21 -1.58
N GLN A 45 10.49 -6.30 -1.11
CA GLN A 45 11.59 -6.62 -0.21
C GLN A 45 11.29 -6.03 1.16
N TYR A 46 11.40 -6.86 2.18
CA TYR A 46 11.13 -6.50 3.57
C TYR A 46 12.42 -6.49 4.39
N ALA A 47 12.48 -5.61 5.38
CA ALA A 47 13.45 -5.71 6.46
C ALA A 47 12.85 -6.53 7.60
N GLU A 48 13.46 -7.68 7.90
CA GLU A 48 13.03 -8.62 8.94
C GLU A 48 14.22 -9.05 9.78
N ASN A 49 14.16 -8.78 11.09
CA ASN A 49 15.21 -9.13 12.05
C ASN A 49 16.63 -8.68 11.63
N GLY A 50 16.75 -7.49 11.02
CA GLY A 50 18.02 -6.95 10.52
C GLY A 50 18.50 -7.53 9.19
N THR A 51 17.69 -8.35 8.53
CA THR A 51 17.98 -8.94 7.22
C THR A 51 16.99 -8.49 6.16
N LEU A 52 17.39 -8.54 4.88
CA LEU A 52 16.50 -8.25 3.76
C LEU A 52 15.93 -9.56 3.21
N VAL A 53 14.60 -9.66 3.19
CA VAL A 53 13.86 -10.84 2.75
C VAL A 53 12.99 -10.47 1.56
N LEU A 54 13.12 -11.22 0.46
CA LEU A 54 12.31 -11.03 -0.73
C LEU A 54 11.00 -11.83 -0.63
N SER A 55 9.87 -11.19 -0.94
CA SER A 55 8.58 -11.86 -1.04
C SER A 55 8.52 -12.77 -2.27
N GLY A 56 7.46 -13.58 -2.37
CA GLY A 56 7.08 -14.15 -3.66
C GLY A 56 6.72 -13.04 -4.66
N ARG A 57 6.94 -13.27 -5.96
CA ARG A 57 6.41 -12.42 -7.03
C ARG A 57 4.93 -12.74 -7.22
N HIS A 58 4.08 -11.73 -7.07
CA HIS A 58 2.62 -11.84 -7.16
C HIS A 58 2.16 -11.35 -8.53
N GLY A 59 1.52 -12.20 -9.34
CA GLY A 59 1.21 -11.89 -10.74
C GLY A 59 1.87 -12.84 -11.73
N SER A 60 1.98 -12.41 -12.99
CA SER A 60 2.61 -13.22 -14.04
C SER A 60 4.12 -13.28 -13.88
N THR A 61 4.68 -14.48 -14.06
CA THR A 61 6.13 -14.73 -14.15
C THR A 61 6.54 -15.25 -15.52
N SER A 62 5.57 -15.44 -16.42
CA SER A 62 5.77 -16.18 -17.68
C SER A 62 6.22 -15.32 -18.85
N TYR A 63 6.07 -13.99 -18.75
CA TYR A 63 6.42 -13.07 -19.83
C TYR A 63 7.04 -11.80 -19.25
N ASP A 64 8.14 -11.36 -19.86
CA ASP A 64 8.73 -10.07 -19.54
C ASP A 64 7.87 -8.95 -20.10
N THR A 65 7.48 -8.03 -19.22
CA THR A 65 6.76 -6.83 -19.59
C THR A 65 7.74 -5.74 -20.00
N PRO A 66 7.37 -4.87 -20.95
CA PRO A 66 8.29 -3.84 -21.45
C PRO A 66 8.62 -2.76 -20.40
N LYS A 67 7.85 -2.63 -19.31
CA LYS A 67 8.13 -1.69 -18.22
C LYS A 67 8.35 -2.42 -16.90
N PHE A 68 9.35 -1.93 -16.18
CA PHE A 68 9.75 -2.36 -14.86
C PHE A 68 10.21 -1.13 -14.07
N ASP A 69 9.70 -0.97 -12.86
CA ASP A 69 10.07 0.11 -11.97
C ASP A 69 10.41 -0.44 -10.58
N VAL A 70 11.34 0.24 -9.90
CA VAL A 70 11.71 -0.01 -8.52
C VAL A 70 11.38 1.21 -7.69
N VAL A 71 10.59 1.01 -6.63
CA VAL A 71 10.40 2.00 -5.57
C VAL A 71 11.32 1.63 -4.43
N GLU A 72 12.27 2.51 -4.12
CA GLU A 72 13.15 2.37 -2.96
C GLU A 72 12.72 3.36 -1.89
N LEU A 73 12.36 2.84 -0.71
CA LEU A 73 11.97 3.66 0.43
C LEU A 73 13.20 4.00 1.26
N ASN A 74 13.28 5.23 1.78
CA ASN A 74 14.31 5.65 2.72
C ASN A 74 14.10 5.00 4.11
N TYR A 75 14.28 3.68 4.21
CA TYR A 75 14.13 2.90 5.44
C TYR A 75 15.13 3.35 6.53
N PRO A 76 14.71 3.49 7.80
CA PRO A 76 13.38 3.27 8.35
C PRO A 76 12.48 4.51 8.36
N SER A 77 12.95 5.64 7.84
CA SER A 77 12.26 6.93 7.93
C SER A 77 11.06 7.06 6.98
N GLU A 78 11.04 6.30 5.89
CA GLU A 78 9.95 6.31 4.92
C GLU A 78 9.12 5.03 4.96
N TYR A 79 7.79 5.18 4.97
CA TYR A 79 6.84 4.09 5.09
C TYR A 79 5.52 4.41 4.39
N ILE A 80 4.79 3.35 4.00
CA ILE A 80 3.50 3.46 3.33
C ILE A 80 2.43 4.04 4.28
N THR A 81 1.74 5.08 3.82
CA THR A 81 0.65 5.75 4.55
C THR A 81 -0.69 5.63 3.81
N TRP A 82 -0.66 5.40 2.50
CA TRP A 82 -1.84 5.15 1.69
C TRP A 82 -1.49 4.44 0.39
N ILE A 83 -2.49 3.83 -0.25
CA ILE A 83 -2.41 3.40 -1.65
C ILE A 83 -3.64 3.91 -2.40
N SER A 84 -3.47 4.18 -3.68
CA SER A 84 -4.59 4.42 -4.60
C SER A 84 -4.36 3.71 -5.91
N GLY A 85 -5.37 3.63 -6.75
CA GLY A 85 -5.26 3.00 -8.05
C GLY A 85 -6.59 2.91 -8.76
N HIS A 86 -6.55 2.28 -9.93
CA HIS A 86 -7.73 2.01 -10.73
C HIS A 86 -7.81 0.52 -11.02
N THR A 87 -9.03 -0.01 -11.01
CA THR A 87 -9.31 -1.34 -11.53
C THR A 87 -10.25 -1.24 -12.70
N GLY A 88 -10.07 -2.07 -13.71
CA GLY A 88 -10.90 -2.01 -14.90
C GLY A 88 -10.61 -3.15 -15.86
N SER A 89 -11.39 -3.21 -16.93
CA SER A 89 -11.19 -4.20 -17.98
C SER A 89 -10.31 -3.64 -19.08
N THR A 90 -9.23 -4.36 -19.39
CA THR A 90 -8.40 -4.08 -20.57
C THR A 90 -9.07 -4.54 -21.87
N THR A 91 -10.24 -5.18 -21.80
CA THR A 91 -11.04 -5.63 -22.95
C THR A 91 -12.46 -5.09 -22.87
N SER A 92 -13.22 -5.14 -23.97
CA SER A 92 -14.65 -4.79 -23.95
C SER A 92 -15.52 -5.77 -23.15
N TYR A 93 -14.95 -6.85 -22.61
CA TYR A 93 -15.67 -7.82 -21.80
C TYR A 93 -15.64 -7.42 -20.32
N TYR A 94 -16.83 -7.32 -19.73
CA TYR A 94 -17.08 -6.87 -18.34
C TYR A 94 -16.49 -7.77 -17.24
N SER A 95 -15.99 -8.97 -17.58
CA SER A 95 -15.55 -9.98 -16.61
C SER A 95 -14.09 -9.89 -16.20
N ASP A 96 -13.35 -8.87 -16.68
CA ASP A 96 -11.89 -8.82 -16.58
C ASP A 96 -11.35 -7.63 -15.78
N ASP A 97 -12.07 -7.26 -14.71
CA ASP A 97 -11.74 -6.13 -13.81
C ASP A 97 -10.44 -6.41 -13.03
N ARG A 98 -9.31 -5.94 -13.57
CA ARG A 98 -7.94 -6.16 -13.04
C ARG A 98 -7.37 -4.88 -12.45
N LEU A 99 -6.26 -5.00 -11.71
CA LEU A 99 -5.51 -3.84 -11.24
C LEU A 99 -4.80 -3.15 -12.42
N CYS A 100 -5.38 -2.05 -12.89
CA CYS A 100 -4.89 -1.29 -14.04
C CYS A 100 -3.76 -0.34 -13.66
N SER A 101 -3.90 0.32 -12.51
CA SER A 101 -2.87 1.19 -11.98
C SER A 101 -2.76 1.15 -10.47
N ILE A 102 -1.59 1.51 -9.97
CA ILE A 102 -1.34 1.67 -8.54
C ILE A 102 -0.39 2.84 -8.26
N THR A 103 -0.68 3.57 -7.20
CA THR A 103 0.17 4.62 -6.63
C THR A 103 0.42 4.28 -5.17
N PHE A 104 1.68 4.33 -4.75
CA PHE A 104 2.09 4.14 -3.37
C PHE A 104 2.34 5.49 -2.72
N GLY A 105 1.58 5.80 -1.67
CA GLY A 105 1.77 6.99 -0.86
C GLY A 105 2.61 6.71 0.38
N THR A 106 3.61 7.55 0.63
CA THR A 106 4.46 7.49 1.82
C THR A 106 4.29 8.73 2.68
N ASN A 107 4.94 8.75 3.84
CA ASN A 107 5.10 9.97 4.64
C ASN A 107 6.05 11.00 4.00
N HIS A 108 6.80 10.63 2.96
CA HIS A 108 7.72 11.52 2.24
C HIS A 108 7.22 11.95 0.85
N GLY A 109 6.21 11.29 0.30
CA GLY A 109 5.68 11.62 -1.01
C GLY A 109 4.82 10.52 -1.60
N GLN A 110 4.95 10.32 -2.90
CA GLN A 110 4.23 9.26 -3.62
C GLN A 110 5.07 8.72 -4.79
N TYR A 111 4.81 7.48 -5.16
CA TYR A 111 5.41 6.79 -6.29
C TYR A 111 4.33 6.25 -7.22
N GLY A 112 4.49 6.48 -8.53
CA GLY A 112 3.50 6.14 -9.55
C GLY A 112 2.71 7.35 -10.05
N PRO A 113 1.56 7.14 -10.70
CA PRO A 113 0.91 5.85 -10.92
C PRO A 113 1.73 4.93 -11.84
N PHE A 114 1.81 3.66 -11.49
CA PHE A 114 2.30 2.60 -12.36
C PHE A 114 1.13 1.95 -13.08
N GLY A 115 1.37 1.40 -14.28
CA GLY A 115 0.33 0.90 -15.17
C GLY A 115 -0.35 2.01 -15.98
N ARG A 116 -1.57 1.75 -16.46
CA ARG A 116 -2.35 2.70 -17.26
C ARG A 116 -3.81 2.63 -16.87
N PHE A 117 -4.49 3.76 -16.93
CA PHE A 117 -5.94 3.85 -16.77
C PHE A 117 -6.47 4.96 -17.69
N ASN A 118 -7.74 4.89 -18.07
CA ASN A 118 -8.34 5.87 -18.96
C ASN A 118 -8.95 7.02 -18.15
N SER A 119 -8.16 8.07 -17.90
CA SER A 119 -8.66 9.34 -17.36
C SER A 119 -9.31 10.16 -18.49
N SER A 120 -10.64 10.09 -18.62
CA SER A 120 -11.52 10.98 -19.41
C SER A 120 -11.75 10.71 -20.92
N GLY A 121 -13.03 10.46 -21.26
CA GLY A 121 -13.88 11.51 -21.85
C GLY A 121 -13.89 11.73 -23.37
N PHE A 122 -12.88 11.37 -24.15
CA PHE A 122 -12.91 11.57 -25.61
C PHE A 122 -12.41 10.35 -26.39
N GLY A 123 -13.33 9.72 -27.13
CA GLY A 123 -13.01 8.86 -28.28
C GLY A 123 -13.04 7.35 -28.07
N ARG A 124 -12.80 6.83 -26.86
CA ARG A 124 -13.03 5.42 -26.46
C ARG A 124 -13.30 5.34 -24.96
N SER A 125 -14.44 5.89 -24.52
CA SER A 125 -14.88 5.78 -23.13
C SER A 125 -15.28 4.35 -22.81
N ASN A 126 -14.36 3.52 -22.33
CA ASN A 126 -14.73 2.38 -21.52
C ASN A 126 -14.90 2.90 -20.09
N SER A 127 -16.10 3.36 -19.78
CA SER A 127 -16.53 3.97 -18.51
C SER A 127 -16.56 2.99 -17.32
N PHE A 128 -15.56 2.10 -17.21
CA PHE A 128 -15.53 0.99 -16.25
C PHE A 128 -14.33 1.00 -15.30
N ASP A 129 -13.38 1.92 -15.47
CA ASP A 129 -12.27 2.04 -14.52
C ASP A 129 -12.80 2.59 -13.18
N LYS A 130 -12.69 1.79 -12.13
CA LYS A 130 -13.07 2.13 -10.75
C LYS A 130 -11.84 2.56 -9.98
N GLU A 131 -11.84 3.81 -9.53
CA GLU A 131 -10.83 4.30 -8.62
C GLU A 131 -11.01 3.67 -7.23
N PHE A 132 -9.91 3.36 -6.56
CA PHE A 132 -9.88 3.05 -5.14
C PHE A 132 -8.78 3.85 -4.44
N THR A 133 -8.99 4.17 -3.18
CA THR A 133 -7.98 4.78 -2.31
C THR A 133 -8.15 4.25 -0.89
N PHE A 134 -7.06 3.78 -0.28
CA PHE A 134 -7.01 3.34 1.11
C PHE A 134 -6.01 4.21 1.88
N ARG A 135 -6.50 4.99 2.85
CA ARG A 135 -5.66 5.84 3.72
C ARG A 135 -5.52 5.20 5.09
N LEU A 136 -4.29 4.97 5.53
CA LEU A 136 -3.96 4.24 6.76
C LEU A 136 -3.74 5.15 7.97
N GLY A 137 -3.64 6.47 7.73
CA GLY A 137 -3.15 7.44 8.71
C GLY A 137 -1.63 7.62 8.61
N GLY A 138 -1.14 8.80 9.00
CA GLY A 138 0.28 9.17 8.84
C GLY A 138 1.09 9.21 10.14
N ASN A 139 0.46 8.86 11.27
CA ASN A 139 0.99 9.20 12.59
C ASN A 139 1.97 8.15 13.15
N CYS A 140 2.05 6.95 12.56
CA CYS A 140 3.02 5.92 12.94
C CYS A 140 3.29 4.95 11.77
N HIS A 141 4.56 4.62 11.52
CA HIS A 141 4.95 3.58 10.57
C HIS A 141 4.42 2.18 10.94
N CYS A 142 3.99 2.00 12.20
CA CYS A 142 3.42 0.76 12.71
C CYS A 142 1.99 0.46 12.23
N GLN A 143 1.32 1.43 11.57
CA GLN A 143 -0.07 1.27 11.14
C GLN A 143 -0.20 0.41 9.88
N PHE A 144 0.76 0.47 8.95
CA PHE A 144 0.76 -0.46 7.83
C PHE A 144 1.03 -1.88 8.35
N GLY A 145 0.19 -2.84 7.95
CA GLY A 145 0.19 -4.21 8.45
C GLY A 145 0.49 -5.27 7.41
N GLY A 146 0.88 -4.87 6.20
CA GLY A 146 1.13 -5.77 5.07
C GLY A 146 0.07 -5.66 3.97
N PHE A 147 0.40 -6.21 2.80
CA PHE A 147 -0.50 -6.28 1.66
C PHE A 147 -1.17 -7.65 1.55
N TYR A 148 -2.29 -7.70 0.84
CA TYR A 148 -2.87 -8.95 0.36
C TYR A 148 -3.53 -8.70 -1.00
N GLY A 149 -3.82 -9.77 -1.72
CA GLY A 149 -4.55 -9.63 -2.97
C GLY A 149 -4.75 -10.95 -3.69
N THR A 150 -5.04 -10.83 -4.97
CA THR A 150 -5.20 -11.95 -5.88
C THR A 150 -4.43 -11.71 -7.17
N SER A 151 -4.00 -12.78 -7.80
CA SER A 151 -3.35 -12.75 -9.10
C SER A 151 -3.72 -13.98 -9.91
N ASP A 152 -3.87 -13.82 -11.22
CA ASP A 152 -3.96 -14.92 -12.17
C ASP A 152 -2.61 -15.13 -12.88
N GLY A 153 -2.53 -16.05 -13.84
CA GLY A 153 -1.31 -16.27 -14.63
C GLY A 153 -0.88 -15.08 -15.50
N ASN A 154 -1.71 -14.05 -15.60
CA ASN A 154 -1.51 -12.90 -16.49
C ASN A 154 -1.19 -11.60 -15.74
N ALA A 155 -1.74 -11.39 -14.54
CA ALA A 155 -1.67 -10.11 -13.85
C ALA A 155 -2.06 -10.18 -12.37
N VAL A 156 -1.79 -9.08 -11.66
CA VAL A 156 -2.43 -8.79 -10.37
C VAL A 156 -3.89 -8.41 -10.63
N THR A 157 -4.81 -9.12 -10.00
CA THR A 157 -6.25 -8.92 -10.18
C THR A 157 -6.85 -8.07 -9.08
N SER A 158 -6.29 -8.12 -7.87
CA SER A 158 -6.65 -7.20 -6.80
C SER A 158 -5.53 -6.95 -5.80
N ILE A 159 -5.64 -5.84 -5.07
CA ILE A 159 -4.76 -5.50 -3.95
C ILE A 159 -5.56 -4.85 -2.81
N GLY A 160 -5.18 -5.18 -1.58
CA GLY A 160 -5.70 -4.61 -0.35
C GLY A 160 -4.61 -4.51 0.70
N VAL A 161 -4.95 -3.90 1.84
CA VAL A 161 -4.00 -3.57 2.90
C VAL A 161 -4.53 -4.04 4.24
N TYR A 162 -3.65 -4.55 5.10
CA TYR A 162 -3.91 -4.69 6.52
C TYR A 162 -3.50 -3.41 7.24
N LEU A 163 -4.39 -2.89 8.08
CA LEU A 163 -4.15 -1.78 9.00
C LEU A 163 -4.02 -2.33 10.42
N LYS A 164 -2.98 -1.91 11.14
CA LYS A 164 -2.83 -2.11 12.58
C LYS A 164 -3.36 -0.85 13.31
N PRO A 165 -4.46 -0.96 14.07
CA PRO A 165 -4.97 0.17 14.84
C PRO A 165 -3.99 0.61 15.92
N ASN A 166 -4.01 1.90 16.25
CA ASN A 166 -3.28 2.39 17.42
C ASN A 166 -3.94 1.82 18.68
N THR A 167 -3.16 1.09 19.48
CA THR A 167 -3.62 0.51 20.75
C THR A 167 -3.33 1.41 21.95
N THR A 168 -2.64 2.53 21.74
CA THR A 168 -2.32 3.54 22.74
C THR A 168 -2.95 4.87 22.37
N LEU A 169 -3.54 5.54 23.36
CA LEU A 169 -3.98 6.93 23.20
C LEU A 169 -2.74 7.82 23.17
N ASN A 170 -2.69 8.77 22.23
CA ASN A 170 -1.64 9.80 22.16
C ASN A 170 -1.78 10.82 23.32
N HIS A 171 -1.75 10.38 24.58
CA HIS A 171 -1.71 11.24 25.74
C HIS A 171 -0.26 11.42 26.22
N SER A 172 0.52 12.22 25.49
CA SER A 172 1.78 12.76 26.02
C SER A 172 2.23 14.09 25.39
N LEU A 173 1.31 14.93 24.92
CA LEU A 173 1.66 16.30 24.48
C LEU A 173 1.35 17.40 25.51
N HIS A 174 1.00 17.06 26.75
CA HIS A 174 0.97 18.04 27.85
C HIS A 174 1.41 17.44 29.18
N LYS A 175 2.72 17.22 29.34
CA LYS A 175 3.35 17.30 30.68
C LYS A 175 4.66 18.07 30.56
N SER A 176 4.58 19.35 30.92
CA SER A 176 5.61 20.26 31.46
C SER A 176 5.12 21.70 31.15
N THR A 177 4.95 22.65 32.07
CA THR A 177 5.63 22.85 33.36
C THR A 177 4.78 23.81 34.21
N VAL A 178 4.27 23.38 35.38
CA VAL A 178 3.94 24.34 36.45
C VAL A 178 5.19 24.41 37.34
N LYS A 179 5.95 25.50 37.24
CA LYS A 179 6.98 25.82 38.24
C LYS A 179 6.27 26.33 39.50
N PRO A 180 6.63 25.86 40.71
CA PRO A 180 6.11 26.46 41.94
C PRO A 180 6.61 27.91 42.04
N LYS A 181 5.69 28.85 42.25
CA LYS A 181 6.01 30.23 42.62
C LYS A 181 6.70 30.18 43.99
N LYS A 182 7.91 30.72 44.08
CA LYS A 182 8.53 31.07 45.37
C LYS A 182 7.67 32.11 46.05
N GLU A 183 7.13 31.75 47.20
CA GLU A 183 6.54 32.65 48.18
C GLU A 183 7.67 33.55 48.70
N LYS A 184 7.51 34.87 48.61
CA LYS A 184 8.41 35.82 49.26
C LYS A 184 7.91 36.02 50.67
N GLU A 185 8.73 35.65 51.65
CA GLU A 185 8.68 36.20 53.00
C GLU A 185 8.85 37.73 52.91
N ALA A 186 7.98 38.45 53.59
CA ALA A 186 8.20 39.84 53.98
C ALA A 186 7.99 39.93 55.49
N ALA A 187 9.05 40.37 56.16
CA ALA A 187 9.04 40.85 57.54
C ALA A 187 8.36 42.23 57.63
#